data_AF-A0A7W0UTH4-F1
#
_entry.id   AF-A0A7W0UTH4-F1
#
_cell.length_a   1.000
_cell.length_b   1.000
_cell.length_c   1.000
_cell.angle_alpha   90.00
_cell.angle_beta   90.00
_cell.angle_gamma   90.00
#
_symmetry.space_group_name_H-M   'P 1'
#
loop_
_entity.id
_entity.type
_entity.pdbx_description
1 polymer ?
#
loop_
_entity_poly.entity_id
_entity_poly.type
_entity_poly.pdbx_seq_one_letter_code
_entity_poly.pdbx_strand_id
1 'polypeptide(L)'
;MPTKHRRHAITETPRVKEALDALRAELNGERPDLAELVVVGAHTKRAQLQAIDQRRRALREDLVERIRSGDLDLDPALADEVKRAGLPEVEPLASD
;
A
#
# COMPACT_ATOMS: atom_id res chain seq x y z
N MET A 1 -24.03 -26.46 14.94
CA MET A 1 -22.88 -25.94 15.71
C MET A 1 -22.43 -24.61 15.09
N PRO A 2 -22.62 -23.46 15.75
CA PRO A 2 -21.98 -22.23 15.30
C PRO A 2 -20.47 -22.36 15.53
N THR A 3 -19.69 -22.29 14.47
CA THR A 3 -18.23 -22.23 14.59
C THR A 3 -17.83 -20.83 15.06
N LYS A 4 -16.85 -20.73 15.99
CA LYS A 4 -16.33 -19.42 16.49
C LYS A 4 -15.81 -18.50 15.37
N HIS A 5 -15.52 -19.04 14.20
CA HIS A 5 -14.95 -18.33 13.06
C HIS A 5 -15.97 -18.12 11.95
N ARG A 6 -15.94 -16.92 11.36
CA ARG A 6 -16.74 -16.57 10.19
C ARG A 6 -16.25 -17.40 9.00
N ARG A 7 -17.19 -18.02 8.29
CA ARG A 7 -16.91 -18.74 7.04
C ARG A 7 -16.88 -17.74 5.89
N HIS A 8 -15.88 -17.87 5.02
CA HIS A 8 -15.75 -17.07 3.81
C HIS A 8 -15.76 -18.02 2.60
N ALA A 9 -16.71 -17.81 1.69
CA ALA A 9 -16.69 -18.46 0.39
C ALA A 9 -15.95 -17.55 -0.59
N ILE A 10 -15.08 -18.13 -1.42
CA ILE A 10 -14.36 -17.41 -2.46
C ILE A 10 -14.92 -17.85 -3.81
N THR A 11 -15.40 -16.88 -4.58
CA THR A 11 -15.79 -17.09 -5.96
C THR A 11 -14.60 -16.83 -6.87
N GLU A 12 -14.33 -17.74 -7.81
CA GLU A 12 -13.33 -17.53 -8.86
C GLU A 12 -13.85 -16.51 -9.89
N THR A 13 -13.75 -15.22 -9.53
CA THR A 13 -13.91 -14.13 -10.49
C THR A 13 -12.80 -14.19 -11.56
N PRO A 14 -12.93 -13.52 -12.71
CA PRO A 14 -11.91 -13.61 -13.79
C PRO A 14 -10.47 -13.39 -13.31
N ARG A 15 -10.25 -12.39 -12.44
CA ARG A 15 -8.95 -12.10 -11.84
C ARG A 15 -8.44 -13.23 -10.93
N VAL A 16 -9.32 -13.83 -10.14
CA VAL A 16 -8.96 -14.94 -9.24
C VAL A 16 -8.65 -16.18 -10.06
N LYS A 17 -9.46 -16.45 -11.09
CA LYS A 17 -9.25 -17.56 -12.02
C LYS A 17 -7.89 -17.45 -12.72
N GLU A 18 -7.55 -16.28 -13.25
CA GLU A 18 -6.26 -16.05 -13.91
C GLU A 18 -5.08 -16.34 -12.98
N ALA A 19 -5.13 -15.85 -11.74
CA ALA A 19 -4.08 -16.11 -10.75
C ALA A 19 -3.99 -17.60 -10.36
N LEU A 20 -5.12 -18.28 -10.19
CA LEU A 20 -5.14 -19.71 -9.88
C LEU A 20 -4.73 -20.57 -11.07
N ASP A 21 -5.06 -20.18 -12.30
CA ASP A 21 -4.66 -20.91 -13.52
C ASP A 21 -3.14 -20.87 -13.70
N ALA A 22 -2.50 -19.72 -13.42
CA ALA A 22 -1.04 -19.62 -13.39
C ALA A 22 -0.43 -20.58 -12.34
N LEU A 23 -0.97 -20.57 -11.12
CA LEU A 23 -0.49 -21.46 -10.06
C LEU A 23 -0.71 -22.95 -10.37
N ARG A 24 -1.88 -23.30 -10.94
CA ARG A 24 -2.18 -24.68 -11.37
C ARG A 24 -1.20 -25.15 -12.44
N ALA A 25 -0.77 -24.27 -13.34
CA ALA A 25 0.22 -24.61 -14.36
C ALA A 25 1.57 -24.97 -13.74
N GLU A 26 1.99 -24.29 -12.66
CA GLU A 26 3.22 -24.59 -11.93
C GLU A 26 3.10 -25.87 -11.07
N LEU A 27 1.91 -26.13 -10.52
CA LEU A 27 1.63 -27.31 -9.70
C LEU A 27 1.30 -28.57 -10.52
N ASN A 28 1.60 -28.60 -11.83
CA ASN A 28 1.28 -29.71 -12.73
C ASN A 28 -0.20 -30.14 -12.68
N GLY A 29 -1.11 -29.19 -12.49
CA GLY A 29 -2.55 -29.42 -12.45
C GLY A 29 -3.12 -29.80 -11.08
N GLU A 30 -2.31 -29.84 -10.02
CA GLU A 30 -2.83 -30.04 -8.66
C GLU A 30 -3.69 -28.84 -8.21
N ARG A 31 -4.71 -29.15 -7.37
CA ARG A 31 -5.62 -28.12 -6.85
C ARG A 31 -4.92 -27.33 -5.75
N PRO A 32 -4.81 -25.99 -5.87
CA PRO A 32 -4.23 -25.18 -4.81
C PRO A 32 -5.08 -25.20 -3.53
N ASP A 33 -4.44 -25.22 -2.36
CA ASP A 33 -5.12 -24.99 -1.09
C ASP A 33 -5.45 -23.50 -0.94
N LEU A 34 -6.72 -23.16 -1.10
CA LEU A 34 -7.20 -21.79 -0.98
C LEU A 34 -7.00 -21.21 0.44
N ALA A 35 -7.02 -22.04 1.49
CA ALA A 35 -6.79 -21.57 2.85
C ALA A 35 -5.33 -21.14 3.04
N GLU A 36 -4.39 -21.95 2.52
CA GLU A 36 -2.96 -21.61 2.50
C GLU A 36 -2.70 -20.33 1.72
N LEU A 37 -3.28 -20.20 0.52
CA LEU A 37 -3.11 -19.01 -0.31
C LEU A 37 -3.62 -17.74 0.37
N VAL A 38 -4.71 -17.82 1.14
CA VAL A 38 -5.22 -16.69 1.92
C VAL A 38 -4.23 -16.30 3.02
N VAL A 39 -3.61 -17.27 3.70
CA VAL A 39 -2.60 -17.00 4.73
C VAL A 39 -1.37 -16.34 4.11
N VAL A 40 -0.84 -16.91 3.02
CA VAL A 40 0.32 -16.34 2.30
C VAL A 40 0.00 -14.94 1.79
N GLY A 41 -1.16 -14.74 1.16
CA GLY A 41 -1.60 -13.45 0.66
C GLY A 41 -1.74 -12.40 1.76
N ALA A 42 -2.25 -12.77 2.94
CA ALA A 42 -2.37 -11.88 4.09
C ALA A 42 -1.01 -11.41 4.61
N HIS A 43 -0.04 -12.33 4.74
CA HIS A 43 1.33 -11.99 5.14
C HIS A 43 2.01 -11.08 4.13
N THR A 44 1.92 -11.40 2.83
CA THR A 44 2.50 -10.59 1.76
C THR A 44 1.89 -9.19 1.74
N LYS A 45 0.55 -9.07 1.85
CA LYS A 45 -0.11 -7.77 1.88
C LYS A 45 0.29 -6.94 3.11
N ARG A 46 0.41 -7.58 4.27
CA ARG A 46 0.90 -6.91 5.48
C ARG A 46 2.34 -6.40 5.31
N ALA A 47 3.23 -7.21 4.75
CA ALA A 47 4.61 -6.80 4.50
C ALA A 47 4.69 -5.61 3.53
N GLN A 48 3.86 -5.59 2.48
CA GLN A 48 3.75 -4.45 1.56
C GLN A 48 3.32 -3.17 2.26
N LEU A 49 2.29 -3.25 3.12
CA LEU A 49 1.83 -2.08 3.89
C LEU A 49 2.92 -1.56 4.84
N GLN A 50 3.60 -2.46 5.54
CA GLN A 50 4.71 -2.09 6.41
C GLN A 50 5.87 -1.42 5.64
N ALA A 51 6.18 -1.89 4.44
CA ALA A 51 7.20 -1.27 3.60
C ALA A 51 6.80 0.14 3.15
N ILE A 52 5.51 0.36 2.81
CA ILE A 52 4.98 1.69 2.49
C ILE A 52 5.12 2.62 3.69
N ASP A 53 4.74 2.16 4.88
CA ASP A 53 4.83 2.95 6.11
C ASP A 53 6.27 3.30 6.47
N GLN A 54 7.19 2.34 6.35
CA GLN A 54 8.62 2.57 6.56
C GLN A 54 9.16 3.59 5.56
N ARG A 55 8.77 3.51 4.29
CA ARG A 55 9.17 4.48 3.27
C ARG A 55 8.63 5.87 3.58
N ARG A 56 7.35 5.98 3.96
CA ARG A 56 6.73 7.25 4.37
C ARG A 56 7.43 7.85 5.59
N ARG A 57 7.78 7.02 6.57
CA ARG A 57 8.52 7.45 7.76
C ARG A 57 9.92 7.95 7.41
N ALA A 58 10.66 7.22 6.59
CA ALA A 58 12.00 7.62 6.14
C ALA A 58 11.96 8.95 5.38
N LEU A 59 10.99 9.15 4.48
CA LEU A 59 10.81 10.42 3.77
C LEU A 59 10.47 11.59 4.71
N ARG A 60 9.67 11.35 5.75
CA ARG A 60 9.38 12.37 6.77
C ARG A 60 10.61 12.72 7.60
N GLU A 61 11.38 11.72 8.02
CA GLU A 61 12.62 11.93 8.78
C GLU A 61 13.65 12.70 7.94
N ASP A 62 13.83 12.34 6.67
CA ASP A 62 14.70 13.07 5.73
C ASP A 62 14.27 14.53 5.54
N LEU A 63 12.98 14.77 5.33
CA LEU A 63 12.45 16.13 5.21
C LEU A 63 12.69 16.95 6.48
N VAL A 64 12.48 16.37 7.67
CA VAL A 64 12.74 17.04 8.95
C VAL A 64 14.21 17.41 9.08
N GLU A 65 15.13 16.53 8.71
CA GLU A 65 16.56 16.82 8.75
C GLU A 65 16.98 17.90 7.74
N ARG A 66 16.40 17.90 6.54
CA ARG A 66 16.61 18.98 5.56
C ARG A 66 16.09 20.33 6.04
N ILE A 67 14.94 20.35 6.72
CA ILE A 67 14.42 21.57 7.37
C ILE A 67 15.39 22.05 8.46
N ARG A 68 15.87 21.16 9.33
CA ARG A 68 16.78 21.52 10.44
C ARG A 68 18.13 22.04 9.96
N SER A 69 18.68 21.40 8.94
CA SER A 69 19.98 21.76 8.36
C SER A 69 19.92 22.99 7.45
N GLY A 70 18.71 23.43 7.07
CA GLY A 70 18.52 24.51 6.10
C GLY A 70 18.83 24.08 4.66
N ASP A 71 18.99 22.79 4.40
CA ASP A 71 19.23 22.21 3.06
C ASP A 71 17.91 21.99 2.30
N LEU A 72 17.22 23.11 2.10
CA LEU A 72 15.99 23.18 1.32
C LEU A 72 16.25 24.04 0.10
N ASP A 73 15.93 23.49 -1.07
CA ASP A 73 15.85 24.25 -2.30
C ASP A 73 14.53 25.02 -2.29
N LEU A 74 14.55 26.18 -1.62
CA LEU A 74 13.40 27.07 -1.48
C LEU A 74 13.26 27.91 -2.75
N ASP A 75 12.07 27.90 -3.35
CA ASP A 75 11.70 28.81 -4.42
C ASP A 75 11.05 30.08 -3.83
N PRO A 76 11.76 31.23 -3.79
CA PRO A 76 11.21 32.46 -3.22
C PRO A 76 10.06 33.02 -4.05
N ALA A 77 10.06 32.78 -5.37
CA ALA A 77 9.02 33.26 -6.27
C ALA A 77 7.70 32.52 -6.01
N LEU A 78 7.78 31.20 -5.81
CA LEU A 78 6.63 30.39 -5.41
C LEU A 78 6.13 30.78 -4.00
N ALA A 79 7.03 31.06 -3.06
CA ALA A 79 6.64 31.52 -1.73
C ALA A 79 5.89 32.85 -1.77
N ASP A 80 6.31 33.79 -2.63
CA ASP A 80 5.64 35.08 -2.81
C ASP A 80 4.34 34.97 -3.64
N GLU A 81 4.20 33.95 -4.48
CA GLU A 81 2.93 33.59 -5.11
C GLU A 81 1.93 33.07 -4.07
N VAL A 82 2.32 32.12 -3.21
CA VAL A 82 1.46 31.58 -2.14
C VAL A 82 1.06 32.66 -1.13
N LYS A 83 1.96 33.60 -0.78
CA LYS A 83 1.61 34.75 0.05
C LYS A 83 0.51 35.63 -0.57
N ARG A 84 0.51 35.78 -1.89
CA ARG A 84 -0.46 36.61 -2.62
C ARG A 84 -1.77 35.88 -2.93
N ALA A 85 -1.69 34.59 -3.28
CA ALA A 85 -2.82 33.77 -3.70
C ALA A 85 -3.53 33.07 -2.53
N GLY A 86 -2.91 33.02 -1.35
CA GLY A 86 -3.34 32.18 -0.23
C GLY A 86 -2.78 30.76 -0.34
N LEU A 87 -2.87 29.99 0.75
CA LEU A 87 -2.48 28.58 0.72
C LEU A 87 -3.37 27.84 -0.29
N PRO A 88 -2.80 27.03 -1.20
CA PRO A 88 -3.63 26.19 -2.05
C PRO A 88 -4.45 25.24 -1.18
N GLU A 89 -5.69 24.96 -1.57
CA GLU A 89 -6.45 23.87 -0.96
C GLU A 89 -5.65 22.58 -1.15
N VAL A 90 -4.99 22.13 -0.08
CA VAL A 90 -4.25 20.89 -0.10
C VAL A 90 -5.29 19.78 0.06
N GLU A 91 -5.64 19.10 -1.03
CA GLU A 91 -6.38 17.85 -0.91
C GLU A 91 -5.60 16.94 0.03
N PRO A 92 -6.24 16.40 1.09
CA PRO A 92 -5.55 15.52 2.02
C PRO A 92 -4.96 14.37 1.23
N LEU A 93 -3.63 14.21 1.30
CA LEU A 93 -2.95 13.03 0.77
C LEU A 93 -3.70 11.80 1.27
N ALA A 94 -4.39 11.13 0.34
CA ALA A 94 -5.20 9.96 0.63
C ALA A 94 -4.38 8.99 1.48
N SER A 95 -4.77 8.89 2.75
CA SER A 95 -4.18 7.94 3.69
C SER A 95 -4.83 6.59 3.42
N ASP A 96 -4.28 5.89 2.43
CA ASP A 96 -4.41 4.43 2.28
C ASP A 96 -3.53 3.71 3.30
#